data_AF-F4MZJ9-F1
#
_entry.id   AF-F4MZJ9-F1
#
_cell.length_a   1.000
_cell.length_b   1.000
_cell.length_c   1.000
_cell.angle_alpha   90.00
_cell.angle_beta   90.00
_cell.angle_gamma   90.00
#
_symmetry.space_group_name_H-M   'P 1'
#
loop_
_entity.id
_entity.type
_entity.pdbx_description
1 polymer ?
#
loop_
_entity_poly.entity_id
_entity_poly.type
_entity_poly.pdbx_seq_one_letter_code
_entity_poly.pdbx_strand_id
1 'polypeptide(L)' 'MTTLNPYFGEFGGMYVPQILMPALKQLEEALLVHNWILHFRRNFRIY' A
#
# COMPACT_ATOMS: atom_id res chain seq x y z
N MET A 1 6.58 10.44 6.55
CA MET A 1 7.47 9.28 6.31
C MET A 1 6.57 8.13 5.87
N THR A 2 7.05 7.16 5.07
CA THR A 2 6.24 5.96 4.74
C THR A 2 6.11 5.07 5.96
N THR A 3 5.00 4.34 6.06
CA THR A 3 4.72 3.51 7.23
C THR A 3 5.28 2.09 7.08
N LEU A 4 5.36 1.57 5.86
CA LEU A 4 6.01 0.31 5.50
C LEU A 4 7.40 0.55 4.92
N ASN A 5 8.27 -0.45 5.05
CA ASN A 5 9.53 -0.48 4.33
C ASN A 5 9.25 -0.71 2.84
N PRO A 6 9.61 0.23 1.94
CA PRO A 6 9.35 0.07 0.51
C PRO A 6 10.37 -0.85 -0.20
N TYR A 7 11.31 -1.45 0.53
CA TYR A 7 12.34 -2.33 -0.01
C TYR A 7 12.19 -3.78 0.46
N PHE A 8 12.51 -4.70 -0.46
CA PHE A 8 12.75 -6.11 -0.22
C PHE A 8 14.23 -6.40 -0.49
N GLY A 9 15.05 -6.37 0.56
CA GLY A 9 16.51 -6.40 0.41
C GLY A 9 17.00 -5.13 -0.31
N GLU A 10 17.71 -5.31 -1.41
CA GLU A 10 18.23 -4.20 -2.24
C GLU A 10 17.24 -3.69 -3.30
N PHE A 11 16.11 -4.39 -3.50
CA PHE A 11 15.14 -4.08 -4.54
C PHE A 11 13.92 -3.36 -3.97
N GLY A 12 13.36 -2.40 -4.70
CA GLY A 12 12.14 -1.69 -4.32
C GLY A 12 12.32 -0.17 -4.35
N GLY A 13 11.73 0.52 -3.38
CA GLY A 13 11.71 1.99 -3.32
C GLY A 13 10.52 2.60 -4.07
N MET A 14 10.52 3.94 -4.18
CA MET A 14 9.48 4.70 -4.90
C MET A 14 10.13 5.66 -5.89
N TYR A 15 10.57 5.12 -7.02
CA TYR A 15 11.22 5.88 -8.10
C TYR A 15 10.18 6.49 -9.04
N VAL A 16 9.47 7.52 -8.55
CA VAL A 16 8.38 8.19 -9.27
C VAL A 16 8.53 9.71 -9.22
N PRO A 17 7.87 10.46 -10.12
CA PRO A 17 7.77 11.92 -10.00
C PRO A 17 7.19 12.34 -8.65
N GLN A 18 7.71 13.44 -8.09
CA GLN A 18 7.33 13.96 -6.78
C GLN A 18 5.82 14.18 -6.62
N ILE A 19 5.13 14.55 -7.70
CA ILE A 19 3.69 14.79 -7.70
C ILE A 19 2.86 13.53 -7.40
N LEU A 20 3.43 12.33 -7.57
CA LEU A 20 2.76 11.06 -7.28
C LEU A 20 2.95 10.59 -5.83
N MET A 21 3.90 11.17 -5.09
CA MET A 21 4.16 10.79 -3.70
C MET A 21 2.93 10.89 -2.78
N PRO A 22 2.04 11.91 -2.90
CA PRO A 22 0.81 11.96 -2.11
C PRO A 22 -0.12 10.78 -2.38
N ALA A 23 -0.29 10.38 -3.65
CA ALA A 23 -1.17 9.28 -4.04
C ALA A 23 -0.65 7.93 -3.52
N LEU A 24 0.66 7.69 -3.58
CA LEU A 24 1.27 6.45 -3.06
C LEU A 24 1.08 6.33 -1.53
N LYS A 25 1.18 7.44 -0.80
CA LYS A 25 0.95 7.45 0.65
C LYS A 25 -0.52 7.19 1.00
N GLN A 26 -1.45 7.80 0.27
CA GLN A 26 -2.89 7.54 0.47
C GLN A 26 -3.23 6.06 0.23
N LEU A 27 -2.60 5.43 -0.76
CA LEU A 27 -2.76 4.00 -1.02
C LEU A 27 -2.20 3.14 0.12
N GLU A 28 -1.00 3.45 0.61
CA GLU A 28 -0.39 2.78 1.77
C GLU A 28 -1.27 2.92 3.02
N GLU A 29 -1.77 4.12 3.31
CA GLU A 29 -2.68 4.39 4.41
C GLU A 29 -4.00 3.61 4.26
N ALA A 30 -4.57 3.59 3.05
CA ALA A 30 -5.77 2.81 2.76
C ALA A 30 -5.56 1.31 2.97
N LEU A 31 -4.36 0.78 2.71
CA LEU A 31 -4.01 -0.62 3.00
C LEU A 31 -3.88 -0.89 4.51
N LEU A 32 -3.31 0.04 5.28
CA LEU A 32 -3.02 -0.14 6.71
C LEU A 32 -4.20 0.14 7.63
N VAL A 33 -5.00 1.17 7.34
CA VAL A 33 -6.19 1.53 8.13
C VAL A 33 -7.30 0.50 7.95
N HIS A 34 -7.27 -0.27 6.86
CA HIS A 34 -8.27 -1.30 6.60
C HIS A 34 -8.13 -2.51 7.54
N ASN A 35 -8.71 -2.39 8.74
CA ASN A 35 -9.18 -3.53 9.57
C ASN A 35 -10.26 -4.39 8.83
N TRP A 36 -10.59 -4.01 7.61
CA TRP A 36 -11.49 -4.66 6.65
C TRP A 36 -10.85 -5.84 5.91
N ILE A 37 -9.67 -6.34 6.29
CA ILE A 37 -9.17 -7.62 5.77
C ILE A 37 -10.20 -8.74 5.97
N LEU A 38 -11.04 -8.68 7.01
CA LEU A 38 -12.12 -9.68 7.21
C LEU A 38 -13.31 -9.52 6.25
N HIS A 39 -13.68 -8.31 5.83
CA HIS A 39 -14.81 -8.07 4.91
C HIS A 39 -14.39 -8.07 3.42
N PHE A 40 -13.24 -7.48 3.10
CA PHE A 40 -12.69 -7.46 1.74
C PHE A 40 -12.27 -8.85 1.27
N ARG A 41 -11.65 -9.66 2.14
CA ARG A 41 -11.22 -11.04 1.84
C ARG A 41 -12.39 -11.97 1.53
N ARG A 42 -13.61 -11.67 2.01
CA ARG A 42 -14.81 -12.44 1.64
C ARG A 42 -15.18 -12.26 0.17
N ASN A 43 -15.05 -11.05 -0.37
CA ASN A 43 -15.39 -10.76 -1.77
C ASN A 43 -14.28 -11.18 -2.76
N PHE A 44 -13.02 -11.15 -2.34
CA PHE A 44 -11.88 -11.56 -3.19
C PHE A 44 -11.66 -13.08 -3.26
N ARG A 45 -12.26 -13.88 -2.36
CA ARG A 45 -12.09 -15.35 -2.36
C ARG A 45 -13.07 -16.09 -3.29
N ILE A 46 -13.93 -15.35 -3.99
CA ILE A 46 -14.99 -15.89 -4.86
C ILE A 46 -14.70 -15.67 -6.35
N TYR A 47 -13.48 -15.26 -6.70
CA TYR A 47 -12.95 -15.21 -8.07
C TYR A 47 -11.69 -16.07 -8.18
#